data_AF-A0A954E6G8-F1
#
_entry.id   AF-A0A954E6G8-F1
#
_cell.length_a   1.000
_cell.length_b   1.000
_cell.length_c   1.000
_cell.angle_alpha   90.00
_cell.angle_beta   90.00
_cell.angle_gamma   90.00
#
_symmetry.space_group_name_H-M   'P 1'
#
loop_
_entity.id
_entity.type
_entity.pdbx_description
1 polymer ?
#
loop_
_entity_poly.entity_id
_entity_poly.type
_entity_poly.pdbx_seq_one_letter_code
_entity_poly.pdbx_strand_id
1 'polypeptide(L)'
;MLTATIKPYGLLTLWGLTLAGTLSVAHWPGNWGHSVCGVWGCGPPLQALVACHVSWVVVLAPPALYLLRRASQWEAFARALSLTSIAVLILAVTLAAIAAAHEYLTWYATASDFQKNYFWRRVGFVLITTVEVPLLEVAGLATVVLAWLHLRCRPKGDPKRIADDGTASAEAGNLEQKNV
;
A
#
# COMPACT_ATOMS: atom_id res chain seq x y z
N MET A 1 30.94 9.12 -0.99
CA MET A 1 29.85 8.25 -0.48
C MET A 1 30.45 7.25 0.49
N LEU A 2 30.36 7.51 1.80
CA LEU A 2 30.77 6.54 2.81
C LEU A 2 29.67 5.50 2.98
N THR A 3 29.82 4.34 2.32
CA THR A 3 29.08 3.14 2.71
C THR A 3 29.73 2.60 3.97
N ALA A 4 29.35 3.14 5.13
CA ALA A 4 29.66 2.51 6.40
C ALA A 4 29.10 1.08 6.34
N THR A 5 29.98 0.09 6.42
CA THR A 5 29.62 -1.32 6.45
C THR A 5 28.94 -1.62 7.77
N ILE A 6 27.62 -1.45 7.82
CA ILE A 6 26.80 -1.86 8.95
C ILE A 6 26.91 -3.38 9.03
N LYS A 7 27.55 -3.88 10.10
CA LYS A 7 27.58 -5.32 10.39
C LYS A 7 26.14 -5.84 10.51
N PRO A 8 25.84 -7.08 10.11
CA PRO A 8 24.47 -7.63 10.12
C PRO A 8 23.79 -7.49 11.50
N TYR A 9 24.57 -7.64 12.57
CA TYR A 9 24.10 -7.41 13.94
C TYR A 9 23.56 -6.00 14.18
N GLY A 10 24.20 -4.97 13.62
CA GLY A 10 23.75 -3.58 13.76
C GLY A 10 22.42 -3.32 13.07
N LEU A 11 22.16 -3.96 11.92
CA LEU A 11 20.87 -3.86 11.24
C LEU A 11 19.76 -4.54 12.05
N LEU A 12 20.02 -5.71 12.62
CA LEU A 12 19.06 -6.41 13.48
C LEU A 12 18.76 -5.63 14.75
N THR A 13 19.78 -5.05 15.39
CA THR A 13 19.58 -4.17 16.56
C THR A 13 18.75 -2.94 16.20
N LEU A 14 19.06 -2.27 15.09
CA LEU A 14 18.28 -1.12 14.64
C LEU A 14 16.83 -1.50 14.33
N TRP A 15 16.61 -2.63 13.65
CA TRP A 15 15.27 -3.14 13.35
C TRP A 15 14.49 -3.46 14.63
N GLY A 16 15.11 -4.16 15.57
CA GLY A 16 14.50 -4.49 16.87
C GLY A 16 14.17 -3.24 17.70
N LEU A 17 15.06 -2.25 17.73
CA LEU A 17 14.80 -0.95 18.38
C LEU A 17 13.66 -0.19 17.69
N THR A 18 13.59 -0.23 16.36
CA THR A 18 12.50 0.41 15.60
C THR A 18 11.17 -0.27 15.94
N LEU A 19 11.12 -1.60 15.94
CA LEU A 19 9.93 -2.36 16.30
C LEU A 19 9.50 -2.07 17.74
N ALA A 20 10.42 -2.12 18.70
CA ALA A 20 10.16 -1.77 20.10
C ALA A 20 9.65 -0.32 20.23
N GLY A 21 10.23 0.61 19.47
CA GLY A 21 9.77 2.00 19.39
C GLY A 21 8.33 2.11 18.91
N THR A 22 7.93 1.39 17.87
CA THR A 22 6.54 1.41 17.37
C THR A 22 5.56 0.84 18.40
N LEU A 23 5.94 -0.23 19.12
CA LEU A 23 5.11 -0.79 20.19
C LEU A 23 5.01 0.13 21.41
N SER A 24 6.02 0.96 21.66
CA SER A 24 6.00 1.94 22.76
C SER A 24 4.95 3.04 22.58
N VAL A 25 4.46 3.26 21.34
CA VAL A 25 3.38 4.23 21.03
C VAL A 25 2.10 3.91 21.82
N ALA A 26 1.85 2.63 22.13
CA ALA A 26 0.71 2.22 22.95
C ALA A 26 0.74 2.79 24.38
N HIS A 27 1.92 3.24 24.85
CA HIS A 27 2.13 3.78 26.20
C HIS A 27 2.35 5.29 26.20
N TRP A 28 2.24 5.97 25.05
CA TRP A 28 2.50 7.40 24.99
C TRP A 28 1.47 8.20 25.78
N PRO A 29 1.93 9.15 26.64
CA PRO A 29 1.04 9.97 27.41
C PRO A 29 0.25 10.90 26.48
N GLY A 30 -1.06 10.68 26.42
CA GLY A 30 -1.98 11.53 25.69
C GLY A 30 -3.36 10.92 25.69
N ASN A 31 -4.39 11.75 25.75
CA ASN A 31 -5.78 11.29 25.77
C ASN A 31 -6.29 10.96 24.35
N TRP A 32 -5.52 10.15 23.62
CA TRP A 32 -5.92 9.53 22.34
C TRP A 32 -6.74 8.25 22.59
N GLY A 33 -6.87 7.87 23.86
CA GLY A 33 -7.44 6.62 24.33
C GLY A 33 -8.95 6.63 24.52
N HIS A 34 -9.65 7.70 24.14
CA HIS A 34 -11.09 7.57 23.91
C HIS A 34 -11.26 6.57 22.77
N SER A 35 -11.74 5.37 23.10
CA SER A 35 -12.15 4.36 22.13
C SER A 35 -12.86 5.07 20.98
N VAL A 36 -12.48 4.75 19.75
CA VAL A 36 -13.21 5.24 18.58
C VAL A 36 -14.59 4.58 18.64
N CYS A 37 -15.49 5.25 19.35
CA CYS A 37 -16.85 4.84 19.60
C CYS A 37 -17.76 5.65 18.70
N GLY A 38 -18.68 4.96 18.05
CA GLY A 38 -19.72 5.58 17.25
C GLY A 38 -20.96 4.70 17.20
N VAL A 39 -21.89 5.06 16.33
CA VAL A 39 -23.13 4.28 16.08
C VAL A 39 -22.84 2.88 15.53
N TRP A 40 -21.59 2.61 15.14
CA TRP A 40 -21.07 1.33 14.66
C TRP A 40 -20.36 0.51 15.75
N GLY A 41 -20.34 0.95 17.01
CA GLY A 41 -19.71 0.25 18.13
C GLY A 41 -18.47 0.98 18.68
N CYS A 42 -17.80 0.34 19.64
CA CYS A 42 -16.57 0.83 20.26
C CYS A 42 -15.38 -0.03 19.88
N GLY A 43 -14.25 0.60 19.59
CA GLY A 43 -13.00 -0.05 19.23
C GLY A 43 -11.96 -0.05 20.34
N PRO A 44 -10.80 -0.67 20.07
CA PRO A 44 -9.63 -0.53 20.92
C PRO A 44 -9.17 0.94 20.99
N PRO A 45 -8.33 1.30 21.97
CA PRO A 45 -7.67 2.60 22.01
C PRO A 45 -6.91 2.88 20.70
N LEU A 46 -7.02 4.10 20.16
CA LEU A 46 -6.40 4.48 18.88
C LEU A 46 -4.88 4.27 18.90
N GLN A 47 -4.23 4.48 20.04
CA GLN A 47 -2.78 4.28 20.21
C GLN A 47 -2.37 2.83 20.00
N ALA A 48 -3.15 1.88 20.53
CA ALA A 48 -2.89 0.45 20.35
C ALA A 48 -3.02 0.07 18.87
N LEU A 49 -4.07 0.56 18.21
CA LEU A 49 -4.30 0.34 16.79
C LEU A 49 -3.15 0.89 15.92
N VAL A 50 -2.72 2.13 16.17
CA VAL A 50 -1.57 2.74 15.49
C VAL A 50 -0.29 1.94 15.75
N ALA A 51 -0.03 1.55 16.99
CA ALA A 51 1.15 0.75 17.34
C ALA A 51 1.18 -0.57 16.55
N CYS A 52 0.04 -1.28 16.46
CA CYS A 52 -0.09 -2.51 15.68
C CYS A 52 0.20 -2.29 14.19
N HIS A 53 -0.47 -1.34 13.53
CA HIS A 53 -0.28 -1.08 12.10
C HIS A 53 1.16 -0.65 11.76
N VAL A 54 1.73 0.27 12.54
CA VAL A 54 3.10 0.74 12.30
C VAL A 54 4.11 -0.39 12.57
N SER A 55 3.86 -1.26 13.55
CA SER A 55 4.72 -2.43 13.80
C SER A 55 4.73 -3.40 12.61
N TRP A 56 3.58 -3.63 11.97
CA TRP A 56 3.48 -4.43 10.75
C TRP A 56 4.28 -3.82 9.59
N VAL A 57 4.22 -2.50 9.41
CA VAL A 57 5.05 -1.81 8.41
C VAL A 57 6.54 -2.06 8.67
N VAL A 58 7.00 -1.98 9.93
CA VAL A 58 8.40 -2.25 10.30
C VAL A 58 8.79 -3.71 10.05
N VAL A 59 7.89 -4.66 10.30
CA VAL A 59 8.10 -6.09 10.03
C VAL A 59 8.18 -6.37 8.52
N LEU A 60 7.32 -5.74 7.72
CA LEU A 60 7.21 -5.98 6.28
C LEU A 60 8.25 -5.20 5.46
N ALA A 61 8.80 -4.09 5.98
CA ALA A 61 9.73 -3.25 5.23
C ALA A 61 11.03 -3.96 4.80
N PRO A 62 11.76 -4.72 5.65
CA PRO A 62 12.99 -5.40 5.23
C PRO A 62 12.82 -6.37 4.06
N PRO A 63 11.87 -7.34 4.08
CA PRO A 63 11.68 -8.23 2.93
C PRO A 63 11.22 -7.46 1.69
N ALA A 64 10.36 -6.44 1.83
CA ALA A 64 9.94 -5.63 0.70
C ALA A 64 11.08 -4.90 0.01
N LEU A 65 11.95 -4.24 0.79
CA LEU A 65 13.11 -3.54 0.27
C LEU A 65 14.11 -4.50 -0.39
N TYR A 66 14.29 -5.70 0.18
CA TYR A 66 15.11 -6.75 -0.42
C TYR A 66 14.55 -7.19 -1.78
N LEU A 67 13.24 -7.48 -1.86
CA LEU A 67 12.57 -7.88 -3.10
C LEU A 67 12.64 -6.77 -4.17
N LEU A 68 12.42 -5.51 -3.81
CA LEU A 68 12.53 -4.37 -4.73
C LEU A 68 13.95 -4.19 -5.27
N ARG A 69 14.97 -4.33 -4.43
CA ARG A 69 16.37 -4.31 -4.88
C ARG A 69 16.64 -5.44 -5.86
N ARG A 70 16.13 -6.65 -5.61
CA ARG A 70 16.32 -7.78 -6.51
C ARG A 70 15.59 -7.60 -7.85
N ALA A 71 14.38 -7.06 -7.82
CA ALA A 71 13.59 -6.74 -9.02
C ALA A 71 14.29 -5.71 -9.91
N SER A 72 15.10 -4.81 -9.34
CA SER A 72 15.88 -3.86 -10.15
C SER A 72 16.97 -4.50 -11.02
N GLN A 73 17.40 -5.71 -10.67
CA GLN A 73 18.49 -6.40 -11.36
C GLN A 73 17.95 -7.33 -12.44
N TRP A 74 16.80 -7.98 -12.20
CA TRP A 74 16.32 -9.13 -12.98
C TRP A 74 14.88 -8.91 -13.47
N GLU A 75 14.68 -8.73 -14.78
CA GLU A 75 13.37 -8.45 -15.38
C GLU A 75 12.33 -9.55 -15.15
N ALA A 76 12.73 -10.82 -15.28
CA ALA A 76 11.86 -11.96 -15.02
C ALA A 76 11.33 -11.95 -13.57
N PHE A 77 12.18 -11.56 -12.61
CA PHE A 77 11.80 -11.43 -11.21
C PHE A 77 10.86 -10.25 -10.98
N ALA A 78 11.08 -9.12 -11.66
CA ALA A 78 10.18 -7.97 -11.62
C ALA A 78 8.76 -8.33 -12.10
N ARG A 79 8.66 -9.13 -13.18
CA ARG A 79 7.37 -9.63 -13.68
C ARG A 79 6.68 -10.56 -12.68
N ALA A 80 7.42 -11.50 -12.09
CA ALA A 80 6.89 -12.38 -11.04
C ALA A 80 6.38 -11.57 -9.85
N LEU A 81 7.18 -10.61 -9.35
CA LEU A 81 6.80 -9.73 -8.25
C LEU A 81 5.55 -8.88 -8.56
N SER A 82 5.41 -8.41 -9.80
CA SER A 82 4.20 -7.71 -10.26
C SER A 82 2.97 -8.61 -10.20
N LEU A 83 3.06 -9.84 -10.71
CA LEU A 83 1.94 -10.80 -10.69
C LEU A 83 1.56 -11.17 -9.25
N THR A 84 2.56 -11.42 -8.39
CA THR A 84 2.33 -11.66 -6.97
C THR A 84 1.64 -10.48 -6.30
N SER A 85 2.07 -9.24 -6.60
CA SER A 85 1.45 -8.04 -6.03
C SER A 85 -0.01 -7.89 -6.48
N ILE A 86 -0.32 -8.17 -7.75
CA ILE A 86 -1.71 -8.19 -8.26
C ILE A 86 -2.53 -9.27 -7.53
N ALA A 87 -2.00 -10.49 -7.39
CA ALA A 87 -2.70 -11.57 -6.69
C ALA A 87 -2.98 -11.21 -5.22
N VAL A 88 -2.02 -10.59 -4.55
CA VAL A 88 -2.19 -10.07 -3.18
C VAL A 88 -3.29 -9.01 -3.10
N LEU A 89 -3.36 -8.09 -4.06
CA LEU A 89 -4.43 -7.08 -4.10
C LEU A 89 -5.81 -7.70 -4.34
N ILE A 90 -5.91 -8.68 -5.25
CA ILE A 90 -7.16 -9.41 -5.49
C ILE A 90 -7.60 -10.13 -4.21
N LEU A 91 -6.68 -10.79 -3.52
CA LEU A 91 -6.96 -11.44 -2.24
C LEU A 91 -7.41 -10.43 -1.19
N ALA A 92 -6.74 -9.28 -1.09
CA ALA A 92 -7.10 -8.24 -0.14
C ALA A 92 -8.52 -7.69 -0.37
N VAL A 93 -8.87 -7.42 -1.64
CA VAL A 93 -10.22 -6.99 -2.03
C VAL A 93 -11.25 -8.09 -1.73
N THR A 94 -10.90 -9.35 -1.97
CA THR A 94 -11.78 -10.49 -1.69
C THR A 94 -12.07 -10.62 -0.19
N LEU A 95 -11.06 -10.52 0.66
CA LEU A 95 -11.23 -10.55 2.11
C LEU A 95 -12.04 -9.35 2.62
N ALA A 96 -11.83 -8.16 2.04
CA ALA A 96 -12.63 -6.98 2.36
C ALA A 96 -14.11 -7.16 1.97
N ALA A 97 -14.38 -7.77 0.82
CA ALA A 97 -15.73 -8.10 0.38
C ALA A 97 -16.40 -9.15 1.29
N ILE A 98 -15.65 -10.17 1.73
CA ILE A 98 -16.14 -11.17 2.70
C ILE A 98 -16.49 -10.49 4.03
N ALA A 99 -15.65 -9.60 4.54
CA ALA A 99 -15.94 -8.85 5.75
C ALA A 99 -17.19 -7.97 5.59
N ALA A 100 -17.34 -7.29 4.45
CA ALA A 100 -18.54 -6.51 4.15
C ALA A 100 -19.80 -7.38 4.11
N ALA A 101 -19.74 -8.55 3.46
CA ALA A 101 -20.85 -9.50 3.42
C ALA A 101 -21.20 -10.03 4.83
N HIS A 102 -20.19 -10.35 5.64
CA HIS A 102 -20.38 -10.76 7.03
C HIS A 102 -21.12 -9.69 7.84
N GLU A 103 -20.68 -8.43 7.77
CA GLU A 103 -21.34 -7.31 8.46
C GLU A 103 -22.75 -7.04 7.93
N TYR A 104 -22.98 -7.26 6.63
CA TYR A 104 -24.32 -7.14 6.04
C TYR A 104 -25.27 -8.21 6.58
N LEU A 105 -24.81 -9.45 6.70
CA LEU A 105 -25.65 -10.55 7.17
C LEU A 105 -25.91 -10.52 8.68
N THR A 106 -24.93 -10.08 9.48
CA THR A 106 -25.00 -10.15 10.94
C THR A 106 -25.45 -8.86 11.60
N TRP A 107 -24.85 -7.73 11.21
CA TRP A 107 -25.13 -6.43 11.83
C TRP A 107 -26.22 -5.66 11.09
N TYR A 108 -26.18 -5.59 9.76
CA TYR A 108 -27.11 -4.75 9.00
C TYR A 108 -28.56 -5.24 9.13
N ALA A 109 -28.78 -6.55 9.27
CA ALA A 109 -30.10 -7.14 9.48
C ALA A 109 -30.76 -6.73 10.81
N THR A 110 -29.97 -6.42 11.84
CA THR A 110 -30.44 -6.06 13.19
C THR A 110 -30.31 -4.56 13.50
N ALA A 111 -29.60 -3.80 12.66
CA ALA A 111 -29.39 -2.37 12.83
C ALA A 111 -30.67 -1.55 12.62
N SER A 112 -30.81 -0.45 13.37
CA SER A 112 -31.87 0.55 13.12
C SER A 112 -31.66 1.25 11.77
N ASP A 113 -32.73 1.82 11.19
CA ASP A 113 -32.64 2.51 9.89
C ASP A 113 -31.66 3.70 9.90
N PHE A 114 -31.55 4.39 11.04
CA PHE A 114 -30.53 5.42 11.23
C PHE A 114 -29.10 4.86 11.15
N GLN A 115 -28.84 3.72 11.79
CA GLN A 115 -27.52 3.08 11.79
C GLN A 115 -27.13 2.54 10.41
N LYS A 116 -28.07 2.01 9.63
CA LYS A 116 -27.82 1.47 8.28
C LYS A 116 -27.12 2.48 7.36
N ASN A 117 -27.37 3.78 7.53
CA ASN A 117 -26.67 4.86 6.80
C ASN A 117 -25.15 4.89 7.02
N TYR A 118 -24.65 4.24 8.08
CA TYR A 118 -23.23 4.19 8.45
C TYR A 118 -22.58 2.84 8.12
N PHE A 119 -23.24 1.98 7.35
CA PHE A 119 -22.75 0.64 7.02
C PHE A 119 -21.30 0.63 6.49
N TRP A 120 -20.98 1.47 5.51
CA TRP A 120 -19.61 1.52 4.95
C TRP A 120 -18.56 2.01 5.96
N ARG A 121 -18.94 2.89 6.90
CA ARG A 121 -18.05 3.32 7.98
C ARG A 121 -17.76 2.17 8.94
N ARG A 122 -18.77 1.34 9.22
CA ARG A 122 -18.60 0.14 10.03
C ARG A 122 -17.70 -0.89 9.35
N VAL A 123 -17.90 -1.16 8.06
CA VAL A 123 -17.02 -2.08 7.31
C VAL A 123 -15.58 -1.58 7.34
N GLY A 124 -15.34 -0.30 7.04
CA GLY A 124 -14.01 0.30 7.13
C GLY A 124 -13.41 0.22 8.53
N PHE A 125 -14.23 0.42 9.57
CA PHE A 125 -13.82 0.27 10.95
C PHE A 125 -13.40 -1.17 11.29
N VAL A 126 -14.19 -2.17 10.91
CA VAL A 126 -13.84 -3.59 11.10
C VAL A 126 -12.52 -3.92 10.41
N LEU A 127 -12.35 -3.51 9.16
CA LEU A 127 -11.12 -3.74 8.39
C LEU A 127 -9.89 -3.10 9.05
N ILE A 128 -10.02 -1.85 9.52
CA ILE A 128 -8.93 -1.16 10.22
C ILE A 128 -8.64 -1.85 11.56
N THR A 129 -9.64 -2.22 12.34
CA THR A 129 -9.43 -2.85 13.65
C THR A 129 -8.95 -4.31 13.59
N THR A 130 -8.95 -4.92 12.41
CA THR A 130 -8.46 -6.29 12.20
C THR A 130 -6.93 -6.28 12.10
N VAL A 131 -6.26 -6.24 13.25
CA VAL A 131 -4.79 -6.16 13.34
C VAL A 131 -4.07 -7.51 13.26
N GLU A 132 -4.80 -8.61 13.38
CA GLU A 132 -4.24 -9.97 13.36
C GLU A 132 -3.72 -10.38 11.97
N VAL A 133 -4.31 -9.79 10.92
CA VAL A 133 -3.89 -9.98 9.54
C VAL A 133 -3.52 -8.61 9.00
N PRO A 134 -2.27 -8.35 8.56
CA PRO A 134 -1.82 -7.04 8.09
C PRO A 134 -2.34 -6.71 6.69
N LEU A 135 -3.66 -6.79 6.52
CA LEU A 135 -4.35 -6.70 5.24
C LEU A 135 -4.06 -5.35 4.58
N LEU A 136 -4.17 -4.27 5.37
CA LEU A 136 -3.96 -2.90 4.89
C LEU A 136 -2.50 -2.65 4.53
N GLU A 137 -1.55 -3.12 5.35
CA GLU A 137 -0.12 -2.94 5.11
C GLU A 137 0.35 -3.72 3.90
N VAL A 138 -0.09 -4.98 3.77
CA VAL A 138 0.28 -5.85 2.64
C VAL A 138 -0.34 -5.34 1.34
N ALA A 139 -1.61 -4.88 1.36
CA ALA A 139 -2.24 -4.27 0.20
C ALA A 139 -1.55 -2.95 -0.19
N GLY A 140 -1.28 -2.06 0.77
CA GLY A 140 -0.56 -0.82 0.55
C GLY A 140 0.83 -1.06 -0.03
N LEU A 141 1.55 -2.05 0.49
CA LEU A 141 2.86 -2.43 -0.01
C LEU A 141 2.80 -2.97 -1.45
N ALA A 142 1.83 -3.84 -1.76
CA ALA A 142 1.62 -4.33 -3.12
C ALA A 142 1.34 -3.20 -4.12
N THR A 143 0.54 -2.20 -3.74
CA THR A 143 0.30 -1.00 -4.55
C THR A 143 1.57 -0.19 -4.77
N VAL A 144 2.37 0.04 -3.71
CA VAL A 144 3.65 0.76 -3.83
C VAL A 144 4.63 0.02 -4.74
N VAL A 145 4.72 -1.30 -4.62
CA VAL A 145 5.57 -2.15 -5.48
C VAL A 145 5.14 -2.04 -6.94
N LEU A 146 3.85 -2.15 -7.24
CA LEU A 146 3.32 -2.01 -8.60
C LEU A 146 3.55 -0.61 -9.17
N ALA A 147 3.31 0.44 -8.39
CA ALA A 147 3.58 1.81 -8.80
C ALA A 147 5.07 2.01 -9.11
N TRP A 148 5.97 1.53 -8.25
CA TRP A 148 7.41 1.62 -8.46
C TRP A 148 7.87 0.86 -9.72
N LEU A 149 7.35 -0.35 -9.95
CA LEU A 149 7.64 -1.12 -11.15
C LEU A 149 7.12 -0.42 -12.41
N HIS A 150 5.90 0.12 -12.37
CA HIS A 150 5.33 0.89 -13.49
C HIS A 150 6.17 2.12 -13.83
N LEU A 151 6.62 2.87 -12.81
CA LEU A 151 7.47 4.04 -13.00
C LEU A 151 8.84 3.69 -13.58
N ARG A 152 9.39 2.51 -13.28
CA ARG A 152 10.67 2.04 -13.83
C ARG A 152 10.56 1.44 -15.23
N CYS A 153 9.48 0.71 -15.51
CA CYS A 153 9.25 0.05 -16.80
C CYS A 153 8.65 0.99 -17.85
N ARG A 154 8.34 2.26 -17.51
CA ARG A 154 8.00 3.24 -18.53
C ARG A 154 9.17 3.32 -19.52
N PRO A 155 8.94 3.00 -20.82
CA PRO A 155 9.97 3.17 -21.82
C PRO A 155 10.39 4.64 -21.74
N LYS A 156 11.67 4.90 -21.46
CA LYS A 156 12.23 6.23 -21.71
C LYS A 156 11.99 6.45 -23.19
N GLY A 157 11.05 7.34 -23.52
CA GLY A 157 10.59 7.55 -24.90
C GLY A 157 11.82 7.58 -25.80
N ASP A 158 11.85 6.67 -26.76
CA ASP A 158 13.00 6.53 -27.64
C ASP A 158 13.25 7.91 -28.28
N PRO A 159 14.38 8.59 -27.97
CA PRO A 159 14.63 9.92 -28.51
C PRO A 159 14.58 9.94 -30.04
N LYS A 160 14.87 8.80 -30.69
CA LYS A 160 14.73 8.66 -32.14
C LYS A 160 13.28 8.74 -32.60
N ARG A 161 12.34 8.12 -31.87
CA ARG A 161 10.92 8.19 -32.23
C ARG A 161 10.37 9.61 -32.15
N ILE A 162 10.87 10.41 -31.21
CA ILE A 162 10.53 11.84 -31.11
C ILE A 162 11.12 12.64 -32.28
N ALA A 163 12.32 12.29 -32.75
CA ALA A 163 12.93 12.93 -33.91
C ALA A 163 12.20 12.58 -35.22
N ASP A 164 11.78 11.32 -35.38
CA ASP A 164 11.06 10.84 -36.57
C ASP A 164 9.62 11.38 -36.63
N ASP A 165 8.92 11.49 -35.50
CA ASP A 165 7.60 12.13 -35.44
C ASP A 165 7.68 13.65 -35.75
N GLY A 166 8.82 14.28 -35.42
CA GLY A 166 9.09 15.69 -35.70
C GLY A 166 9.35 15.98 -37.18
N THR A 167 10.08 15.11 -37.89
CA THR A 167 10.33 15.26 -39.33
C THR A 167 9.09 14.94 -40.16
N ALA A 168 8.30 13.95 -39.76
CA ALA A 168 7.03 13.63 -40.43
C ALA A 168 6.00 14.78 -40.35
N SER A 169 5.90 15.46 -39.21
CA SER A 169 5.05 16.67 -39.09
C SER A 169 5.58 17.84 -39.92
N ALA A 170 6.89 17.99 -40.06
CA ALA A 170 7.48 19.07 -40.85
C ALA A 170 7.26 18.88 -42.37
N GLU A 171 7.31 17.64 -42.86
CA GLU A 171 7.01 17.34 -44.28
C GLU A 171 5.52 17.52 -44.61
N ALA A 172 4.62 17.14 -43.69
CA ALA A 172 3.19 17.31 -43.89
C ALA A 172 2.78 18.79 -44.03
N GLY A 173 3.34 19.69 -43.20
CA GLY A 173 3.09 21.13 -43.31
C GLY A 173 3.62 21.75 -44.61
N ASN A 174 4.75 21.24 -45.13
CA ASN A 174 5.37 21.77 -46.35
C ASN A 174 4.65 21.31 -47.64
N LEU A 175 3.91 20.20 -47.58
CA LEU A 175 3.05 19.74 -48.68
C LEU A 175 1.75 20.56 -48.76
N GLU A 176 1.19 20.98 -47.63
CA GLU A 176 -0.02 21.82 -47.62
C GLU A 176 0.27 23.23 -48.17
N GLN A 177 1.46 23.76 -47.90
CA GLN A 177 1.87 25.09 -48.36
C GLN A 177 2.21 25.18 -49.86
N LYS A 178 2.45 24.05 -50.54
CA LYS A 178 2.74 24.01 -51.98
C LYS A 178 1.48 23.93 -52.86
N ASN A 179 0.30 23.75 -52.26
CA ASN A 179 -0.97 23.57 -52.98
C ASN A 179 -1.88 24.80 -52.93
N VAL A 180 -1.35 25.97 -52.52
CA VAL A 180 -2.01 27.28 -52.54
C VAL A 180 -1.25 28.21 -53.47
#